data_AF-A0A7S3QDY3-F1
#
_entry.id   AF-A0A7S3QDY3-F1
#
_cell.length_a   1.000
_cell.length_b   1.000
_cell.length_c   1.000
_cell.angle_alpha   90.00
_cell.angle_beta   90.00
_cell.angle_gamma   90.00
#
_symmetry.space_group_name_H-M   'P 1'
#
loop_
_entity.id
_entity.type
_entity.pdbx_description
1 polymer ?
#
loop_
_entity_poly.entity_id
_entity_poly.type
_entity_poly.pdbx_seq_one_letter_code
_entity_poly.pdbx_strand_id
1 'polypeptide(L)'
;MKFGLVSIVAAAAPMFASPFTVAPSLASHSRSALQGSSSDEVTNDKGNVILDVSDLGLTMADLQKPFPKEDFSVESSGYQSTSRVSGVEDKGCYWVENPEDMDVTLRIPGLIGQPAACISVLFSTTTVSVTAFGRVVWSCIQMGISDVDDCNFLTEDGEDRIPIIQMNLKKRDIDEGSKWGGFVLQVGEDSIL
;
A
#
# COMPACT_ATOMS: atom_id res chain seq x y z
N MET A 1 7.38 -0.62 44.23
CA MET A 1 8.01 -1.33 43.09
C MET A 1 8.08 -0.36 41.91
N LYS A 2 9.17 -0.44 41.14
CA LYS A 2 9.69 0.58 40.23
C LYS A 2 8.75 0.89 39.04
N PHE A 3 8.61 2.17 38.71
CA PHE A 3 8.09 2.66 37.45
C PHE A 3 9.10 2.39 36.32
N GLY A 4 8.64 1.79 35.21
CA GLY A 4 9.37 1.68 33.97
C GLY A 4 8.86 2.73 32.98
N LEU A 5 9.69 3.74 32.71
CA LEU A 5 9.43 4.81 31.76
C LEU A 5 10.13 4.40 30.45
N VAL A 6 9.36 4.11 29.40
CA VAL A 6 9.92 3.80 28.07
C VAL A 6 9.82 5.08 27.24
N SER A 7 10.98 5.60 26.87
CA SER A 7 11.13 6.74 25.98
C SER A 7 11.38 6.22 24.57
N ILE A 8 10.53 6.58 23.61
CA ILE A 8 10.75 6.29 22.18
C ILE A 8 11.08 7.60 21.49
N VAL A 9 12.26 7.64 20.87
CA VAL A 9 12.81 8.76 20.12
C VAL A 9 12.21 8.72 18.71
N ALA A 10 11.42 9.71 18.34
CA ALA A 10 10.94 9.91 16.98
C ALA A 10 11.96 10.70 16.16
N ALA A 11 12.43 10.12 15.05
CA ALA A 11 13.32 10.77 14.10
C ALA A 11 12.51 11.59 13.09
N ALA A 12 12.86 12.86 12.94
CA ALA A 12 12.26 13.79 12.00
C ALA A 12 12.72 13.53 10.55
N ALA A 13 11.78 13.45 9.61
CA ALA A 13 12.06 13.40 8.17
C ALA A 13 11.98 14.80 7.54
N PRO A 14 12.91 15.19 6.64
CA PRO A 14 12.91 16.49 5.99
C PRO A 14 11.93 16.56 4.80
N MET A 15 11.21 17.68 4.72
CA MET A 15 10.37 18.08 3.58
C MET A 15 11.22 18.46 2.37
N PHE A 16 10.94 17.88 1.20
CA PHE A 16 11.38 18.41 -0.09
C PHE A 16 10.18 18.69 -0.99
N ALA A 17 9.88 19.97 -1.14
CA ALA A 17 9.02 20.50 -2.18
C ALA A 17 9.83 20.64 -3.47
N SER A 18 9.24 20.32 -4.62
CA SER A 18 9.73 20.81 -5.91
C SER A 18 8.57 21.06 -6.88
N PRO A 19 8.57 22.22 -7.59
CA PRO A 19 7.48 22.63 -8.46
C PRO A 19 7.60 22.07 -9.89
N PHE A 20 6.44 21.83 -10.49
CA PHE A 20 6.27 21.57 -11.92
C PHE A 20 6.69 22.79 -12.75
N THR A 21 7.46 22.56 -13.82
CA THR A 21 7.55 23.45 -14.98
C THR A 21 7.38 22.62 -16.25
N VAL A 22 6.29 22.85 -16.98
CA VAL A 22 6.07 22.30 -18.33
C VAL A 22 6.28 23.44 -19.32
N ALA A 23 7.21 23.28 -20.25
CA ALA A 23 7.41 24.17 -21.38
C ALA A 23 7.52 23.35 -22.70
N PRO A 24 7.10 23.92 -23.85
CA PRO A 24 6.73 23.17 -25.04
C PRO A 24 7.91 22.77 -25.93
N SER A 25 7.78 21.63 -26.63
CA SER A 25 8.71 21.19 -27.68
C SER A 25 8.44 21.88 -29.01
N LEU A 26 9.47 22.48 -29.62
CA LEU A 26 9.50 22.84 -31.04
C LEU A 26 10.51 21.96 -31.79
N ALA A 27 10.11 21.61 -33.02
CA ALA A 27 10.78 20.70 -33.96
C ALA A 27 12.18 21.15 -34.41
N SER A 28 13.00 20.19 -34.88
CA SER A 28 13.65 20.21 -36.22
C SER A 28 14.97 19.41 -36.31
N HIS A 29 14.95 18.39 -37.18
CA HIS A 29 16.00 17.92 -38.13
C HIS A 29 17.29 17.19 -37.66
N SER A 30 17.34 15.91 -38.06
CA SER A 30 18.35 15.27 -38.93
C SER A 30 19.81 15.15 -38.48
N ARG A 31 20.30 13.92 -38.26
CA ARG A 31 21.18 13.15 -39.19
C ARG A 31 21.78 11.90 -38.53
N SER A 32 21.76 10.83 -39.32
CA SER A 32 22.62 9.63 -39.35
C SER A 32 23.93 9.63 -38.54
N ALA A 33 24.20 8.53 -37.83
CA ALA A 33 25.48 7.79 -37.94
C ALA A 33 25.37 6.40 -37.28
N LEU A 34 25.90 5.40 -37.99
CA LEU A 34 26.24 4.07 -37.51
C LEU A 34 27.50 4.14 -36.61
N GLN A 35 27.42 3.60 -35.40
CA GLN A 35 28.54 3.15 -34.55
C GLN A 35 27.87 2.50 -33.33
N GLY A 36 28.10 1.26 -32.94
CA GLY A 36 29.38 0.59 -32.74
C GLY A 36 29.26 -0.04 -31.35
N SER A 37 29.32 -1.36 -31.28
CA SER A 37 29.25 -2.16 -30.05
C SER A 37 30.32 -1.74 -29.04
N SER A 38 29.92 -1.28 -27.86
CA SER A 38 30.71 -1.39 -26.63
C SER A 38 29.79 -1.67 -25.45
N SER A 39 30.00 -2.83 -24.84
CA SER A 39 29.51 -3.16 -23.51
C SER A 39 30.30 -2.32 -22.51
N ASP A 40 29.76 -1.16 -22.16
CA ASP A 40 30.34 -0.32 -21.11
C ASP A 40 29.72 -0.74 -19.77
N GLU A 41 30.41 -1.64 -19.07
CA GLU A 41 30.27 -1.83 -17.64
C GLU A 41 30.62 -0.53 -16.93
N VAL A 42 29.60 0.23 -16.53
CA VAL A 42 29.78 1.36 -15.62
C VAL A 42 29.88 0.81 -14.19
N THR A 43 31.08 0.38 -13.80
CA THR A 43 31.39 0.15 -12.39
C THR A 43 31.59 1.49 -11.69
N ASN A 44 30.63 1.90 -10.87
CA ASN A 44 30.80 3.01 -9.94
C ASN A 44 31.51 2.50 -8.67
N ASP A 45 32.59 3.18 -8.29
CA ASP A 45 33.62 2.79 -7.31
C ASP A 45 33.16 2.84 -5.83
N LYS A 46 31.89 2.47 -5.58
CA LYS A 46 31.29 2.39 -4.24
C LYS A 46 30.18 1.36 -4.19
N GLY A 47 30.52 0.07 -4.32
CA GLY A 47 29.82 -1.08 -3.73
C GLY A 47 28.30 -1.26 -3.90
N ASN A 48 27.62 -0.39 -4.65
CA ASN A 48 26.19 -0.43 -4.87
C ASN A 48 25.97 -0.85 -6.32
N VAL A 49 25.60 -2.11 -6.49
CA VAL A 49 25.16 -2.65 -7.77
C VAL A 49 23.80 -2.02 -8.08
N ILE A 50 23.77 -1.05 -8.99
CA ILE A 50 22.53 -0.55 -9.57
C ILE A 50 22.11 -1.60 -10.60
N LEU A 51 21.30 -2.56 -10.17
CA LEU A 51 20.71 -3.56 -11.04
C LEU A 51 19.53 -2.93 -11.76
N ASP A 52 19.58 -2.90 -13.10
CA ASP A 52 18.41 -2.56 -13.92
C ASP A 52 17.38 -3.67 -13.76
N VAL A 53 16.14 -3.29 -13.42
CA VAL A 53 15.02 -4.23 -13.20
C VAL A 53 14.68 -5.00 -14.48
N SER A 54 15.06 -4.45 -15.64
CA SER A 54 14.89 -5.05 -16.96
C SER A 54 15.80 -6.28 -17.17
N ASP A 55 16.97 -6.32 -16.53
CA ASP A 55 17.95 -7.40 -16.65
C ASP A 55 17.59 -8.63 -15.79
N LEU A 56 16.61 -8.49 -14.90
CA LEU A 56 16.15 -9.57 -14.01
C LEU A 56 15.15 -10.52 -14.69
N GLY A 57 14.72 -10.24 -15.93
CA GLY A 57 13.78 -11.07 -16.67
C GLY A 57 12.42 -11.25 -15.98
N LEU A 58 12.10 -10.39 -15.01
CA LEU A 58 10.87 -10.45 -14.24
C LEU A 58 9.70 -9.94 -15.08
N THR A 59 8.74 -10.82 -15.30
CA THR A 59 7.49 -10.51 -15.98
C THR A 59 6.40 -10.16 -14.97
N MET A 60 5.35 -9.44 -15.37
CA MET A 60 4.20 -9.18 -14.50
C MET A 60 3.53 -10.47 -13.98
N ALA A 61 3.72 -11.59 -14.69
CA ALA A 61 3.26 -12.91 -14.25
C ALA A 61 4.06 -13.46 -13.05
N ASP A 62 5.31 -13.04 -12.88
CA ASP A 62 6.14 -13.46 -11.74
C ASP A 62 5.68 -12.82 -10.42
N LEU A 63 5.08 -11.63 -10.48
CA LEU A 63 4.47 -10.98 -9.32
C LEU A 63 3.21 -11.69 -8.82
N GLN A 64 2.62 -12.58 -9.62
CA GLN A 64 1.45 -13.38 -9.24
C GLN A 64 1.83 -14.79 -8.76
N LYS A 65 3.11 -15.17 -8.81
CA LYS A 65 3.54 -16.46 -8.32
C LYS A 65 3.38 -16.55 -6.80
N PRO A 66 2.99 -17.72 -6.27
CA PRO A 66 2.95 -17.96 -4.84
C PRO A 66 4.34 -17.75 -4.22
N PHE A 67 4.38 -17.32 -2.97
CA PHE A 67 5.63 -17.05 -2.27
C PHE A 67 6.52 -18.31 -2.22
N PRO A 68 7.82 -18.21 -2.57
CA PRO A 68 8.74 -19.34 -2.45
C PRO A 68 8.89 -19.73 -0.98
N LYS A 69 8.86 -21.05 -0.69
CA LYS A 69 8.87 -21.64 0.66
C LYS A 69 10.25 -21.63 1.35
N GLU A 70 11.21 -20.86 0.85
CA GLU A 70 12.54 -20.73 1.47
C GLU A 70 12.64 -19.40 2.22
N ASP A 71 13.47 -19.35 3.28
CA ASP A 71 13.57 -18.30 4.33
C ASP A 71 13.92 -16.87 3.83
N PHE A 72 13.12 -16.31 2.93
CA PHE A 72 13.16 -14.93 2.47
C PHE A 72 11.86 -14.23 2.88
N SER A 73 11.94 -13.17 3.68
CA SER A 73 10.77 -12.35 4.01
C SER A 73 10.44 -11.46 2.81
N VAL A 74 9.60 -11.95 1.91
CA VAL A 74 9.12 -11.17 0.77
C VAL A 74 7.80 -10.52 1.17
N GLU A 75 7.81 -9.19 1.31
CA GLU A 75 6.61 -8.37 1.47
C GLU A 75 6.16 -7.83 0.10
N SER A 76 4.86 -7.71 -0.11
CA SER A 76 4.30 -6.95 -1.25
C SER A 76 3.52 -5.77 -0.71
N SER A 77 3.69 -4.58 -1.26
CA SER A 77 2.95 -3.40 -0.80
C SER A 77 2.42 -2.58 -1.96
N GLY A 78 1.40 -1.77 -1.69
CA GLY A 78 0.78 -0.95 -2.71
C GLY A 78 -0.25 0.03 -2.17
N TYR A 79 -0.77 0.86 -3.07
CA TYR A 79 -1.86 1.77 -2.81
C TYR A 79 -3.08 1.39 -3.64
N GLN A 80 -4.26 1.53 -3.05
CA GLN A 80 -5.55 1.36 -3.69
C GLN A 80 -6.48 2.53 -3.36
N SER A 81 -7.48 2.74 -4.21
CA SER A 81 -8.50 3.76 -3.99
C SER A 81 -9.53 3.30 -2.96
N THR A 82 -9.98 4.22 -2.10
CA THR A 82 -11.11 3.98 -1.19
C THR A 82 -12.45 4.41 -1.77
N SER A 83 -12.46 5.09 -2.93
CA SER A 83 -13.68 5.45 -3.65
C SER A 83 -14.11 4.37 -4.64
N ARG A 84 -15.42 4.26 -4.85
CA ARG A 84 -16.00 3.45 -5.92
C ARG A 84 -15.93 4.14 -7.29
N VAL A 85 -15.79 5.47 -7.31
CA VAL A 85 -15.86 6.27 -8.54
C VAL A 85 -14.62 6.01 -9.40
N SER A 86 -14.86 5.52 -10.63
CA SER A 86 -13.79 5.31 -11.60
C SER A 86 -13.09 6.63 -11.93
N GLY A 87 -11.78 6.70 -11.76
CA GLY A 87 -10.96 7.88 -12.03
C GLY A 87 -10.61 8.72 -10.79
N VAL A 88 -11.16 8.37 -9.61
CA VAL A 88 -10.71 8.94 -8.33
C VAL A 88 -9.59 8.06 -7.77
N GLU A 89 -8.38 8.59 -7.80
CA GLU A 89 -7.20 7.97 -7.18
C GLU A 89 -6.88 8.73 -5.90
N ASP A 90 -7.54 8.37 -4.80
CA ASP A 90 -7.35 9.01 -3.49
C ASP A 90 -6.14 8.46 -2.71
N LYS A 91 -5.60 7.31 -3.15
CA LYS A 91 -4.56 6.53 -2.45
C LYS A 91 -4.91 6.31 -0.97
N GLY A 92 -6.21 6.25 -0.67
CA GLY A 92 -6.76 6.18 0.66
C GLY A 92 -6.55 4.83 1.33
N CYS A 93 -6.05 3.83 0.62
CA CYS A 93 -5.74 2.51 1.16
C CYS A 93 -4.28 2.16 0.84
N TYR A 94 -3.42 2.19 1.84
CA TYR A 94 -2.10 1.56 1.77
C TYR A 94 -2.19 0.15 2.33
N TRP A 95 -1.56 -0.82 1.67
CA TRP A 95 -1.53 -2.20 2.13
C TRP A 95 -0.12 -2.78 2.05
N VAL A 96 0.18 -3.67 2.99
CA VAL A 96 1.39 -4.50 3.04
C VAL A 96 0.96 -5.93 3.27
N GLU A 97 1.32 -6.80 2.35
CA GLU A 97 1.00 -8.21 2.34
C GLU A 97 2.23 -9.02 2.72
N ASN A 98 2.08 -9.80 3.79
CA ASN A 98 3.03 -10.84 4.18
C ASN A 98 2.44 -12.22 3.85
N PRO A 99 3.21 -13.31 3.99
CA PRO A 99 2.70 -14.66 3.76
C PRO A 99 1.50 -15.03 4.65
N GLU A 100 1.48 -14.56 5.90
CA GLU A 100 0.46 -14.97 6.88
C GLU A 100 -0.62 -13.91 7.17
N ASP A 101 -0.33 -12.64 6.88
CA ASP A 101 -1.22 -11.53 7.22
C ASP A 101 -1.18 -10.42 6.16
N MET A 102 -2.06 -9.45 6.35
CA MET A 102 -2.17 -8.24 5.55
C MET A 102 -2.36 -7.06 6.49
N ASP A 103 -1.41 -6.12 6.46
CA ASP A 103 -1.52 -4.85 7.14
C ASP A 103 -2.12 -3.81 6.20
N VAL A 104 -3.16 -3.12 6.65
CA VAL A 104 -3.88 -2.12 5.87
C VAL A 104 -3.97 -0.84 6.65
N THR A 105 -3.59 0.27 6.04
CA THR A 105 -3.78 1.62 6.56
C THR A 105 -4.76 2.36 5.68
N LEU A 106 -5.95 2.65 6.20
CA LEU A 106 -6.98 3.43 5.53
C LEU A 106 -6.96 4.88 6.00
N ARG A 107 -7.14 5.78 5.03
CA ARG A 107 -7.35 7.22 5.17
C ARG A 107 -8.47 7.62 4.22
N ILE A 108 -9.70 7.62 4.70
CA ILE A 108 -10.91 7.85 3.91
C ILE A 108 -11.22 9.36 3.94
N PRO A 109 -11.08 10.11 2.83
CA PRO A 109 -11.27 11.57 2.85
C PRO A 109 -12.66 12.02 3.31
N GLY A 110 -13.69 11.20 3.13
CA GLY A 110 -15.05 11.48 3.61
C GLY A 110 -15.19 11.53 5.14
N LEU A 111 -14.21 11.04 5.90
CA LEU A 111 -14.21 11.04 7.36
C LEU A 111 -13.54 12.27 7.99
N ILE A 112 -13.26 13.31 7.20
CA ILE A 112 -12.63 14.52 7.71
C ILE A 112 -13.41 15.13 8.89
N GLY A 113 -12.71 15.39 9.99
CA GLY A 113 -13.27 15.96 11.22
C GLY A 113 -14.01 14.95 12.11
N GLN A 114 -14.10 13.68 11.72
CA GLN A 114 -14.58 12.62 12.61
C GLN A 114 -13.48 12.22 13.59
N PRO A 115 -13.76 12.16 14.92
CA PRO A 115 -12.78 11.68 15.89
C PRO A 115 -12.48 10.19 15.68
N ALA A 116 -11.22 9.78 15.82
CA ALA A 116 -10.84 8.36 15.72
C ALA A 116 -11.65 7.47 16.68
N ALA A 117 -11.95 7.97 17.88
CA ALA A 117 -12.72 7.26 18.90
C ALA A 117 -14.17 6.91 18.52
N CYS A 118 -14.76 7.54 17.48
CA CYS A 118 -16.10 7.20 17.02
C CYS A 118 -16.11 6.12 15.93
N ILE A 119 -14.93 5.66 15.51
CA ILE A 119 -14.73 4.71 14.42
C ILE A 119 -14.65 3.30 14.96
N SER A 120 -15.29 2.37 14.28
CA SER A 120 -15.17 0.94 14.57
C SER A 120 -15.14 0.15 13.27
N VAL A 121 -14.32 -0.91 13.25
CA VAL A 121 -14.19 -1.81 12.11
C VAL A 121 -14.88 -3.13 12.43
N LEU A 122 -15.73 -3.58 11.51
CA LEU A 122 -16.39 -4.87 11.54
C LEU A 122 -15.74 -5.76 10.49
N PHE A 123 -15.08 -6.81 10.97
CA PHE A 123 -14.49 -7.85 10.13
C PHE A 123 -15.51 -8.95 9.85
N SER A 124 -15.48 -9.44 8.62
CA SER A 124 -16.16 -10.65 8.19
C SER A 124 -15.19 -11.45 7.32
N THR A 125 -15.57 -12.68 6.98
CA THR A 125 -14.69 -13.63 6.28
C THR A 125 -14.19 -13.11 4.92
N THR A 126 -14.98 -12.28 4.23
CA THR A 126 -14.65 -11.75 2.89
C THR A 126 -14.90 -10.25 2.75
N THR A 127 -15.32 -9.58 3.84
CA THR A 127 -15.71 -8.17 3.80
C THR A 127 -15.22 -7.43 5.03
N VAL A 128 -14.94 -6.13 4.85
CA VAL A 128 -14.64 -5.21 5.94
C VAL A 128 -15.62 -4.05 5.86
N SER A 129 -16.18 -3.68 7.01
CA SER A 129 -17.02 -2.48 7.12
C SER A 129 -16.44 -1.54 8.17
N VAL A 130 -16.23 -0.29 7.80
CA VAL A 130 -15.87 0.80 8.69
C VAL A 130 -17.16 1.53 9.07
N THR A 131 -17.34 1.75 10.36
CA THR A 131 -18.47 2.48 10.93
C THR A 131 -17.99 3.75 11.62
N ALA A 132 -18.80 4.80 11.58
CA ALA A 132 -18.63 6.00 12.38
C ALA A 132 -19.96 6.31 13.08
N PHE A 133 -19.92 6.55 14.40
CA PHE A 133 -21.14 6.76 15.22
C PHE A 133 -22.21 5.66 15.02
N GLY A 134 -21.77 4.40 14.86
CA GLY A 134 -22.65 3.24 14.69
C GLY A 134 -23.31 3.11 13.31
N ARG A 135 -22.94 3.93 12.33
CA ARG A 135 -23.39 3.80 10.94
C ARG A 135 -22.24 3.34 10.06
N VAL A 136 -22.51 2.40 9.15
CA VAL A 136 -21.53 2.01 8.13
C VAL A 136 -21.29 3.20 7.21
N VAL A 137 -20.03 3.61 7.10
CA VAL A 137 -19.60 4.75 6.28
C VAL A 137 -18.71 4.30 5.13
N TRP A 138 -18.08 3.13 5.24
CA TRP A 138 -17.31 2.56 4.16
C TRP A 138 -17.33 1.05 4.28
N SER A 139 -17.37 0.34 3.16
CA SER A 139 -17.22 -1.10 3.14
C SER A 139 -16.50 -1.57 1.89
N CYS A 140 -15.85 -2.72 1.99
CA CYS A 140 -15.26 -3.39 0.83
C CYS A 140 -15.45 -4.90 0.89
N ILE A 141 -15.38 -5.51 -0.30
CA ILE A 141 -15.08 -6.93 -0.48
C ILE A 141 -13.56 -7.06 -0.56
N GLN A 142 -13.02 -7.97 0.25
CA GLN A 142 -11.60 -8.28 0.31
C GLN A 142 -11.18 -9.14 -0.90
N MET A 143 -9.91 -9.05 -1.29
CA MET A 143 -9.33 -9.93 -2.32
C MET A 143 -9.25 -11.40 -1.91
N GLY A 144 -9.16 -11.69 -0.60
CA GLY A 144 -9.04 -13.04 -0.08
C GLY A 144 -9.90 -13.28 1.15
N ILE A 145 -9.66 -14.42 1.81
CA ILE A 145 -10.43 -14.90 2.95
C ILE A 145 -9.66 -14.63 4.25
N SER A 146 -10.24 -13.81 5.11
CA SER A 146 -9.71 -13.50 6.43
C SER A 146 -10.19 -14.49 7.49
N ASP A 147 -9.32 -14.76 8.47
CA ASP A 147 -9.74 -15.32 9.74
C ASP A 147 -10.16 -14.22 10.71
N VAL A 148 -11.47 -14.12 10.94
CA VAL A 148 -12.10 -12.98 11.61
C VAL A 148 -11.68 -12.87 13.08
N ASP A 149 -11.46 -14.01 13.74
CA ASP A 149 -11.15 -14.07 15.16
C ASP A 149 -9.75 -13.52 15.49
N ASP A 150 -8.84 -13.55 14.50
CA ASP A 150 -7.46 -13.06 14.61
C ASP A 150 -7.25 -11.68 13.96
N CYS A 151 -8.29 -11.09 13.37
CA CYS A 151 -8.20 -9.74 12.81
C CYS A 151 -8.27 -8.68 13.92
N ASN A 152 -7.46 -7.62 13.81
CA ASN A 152 -7.49 -6.51 14.75
C ASN A 152 -7.42 -5.16 14.02
N PHE A 153 -7.78 -4.10 14.74
CA PHE A 153 -7.68 -2.74 14.23
C PHE A 153 -7.29 -1.74 15.33
N LEU A 154 -6.68 -0.65 14.90
CA LEU A 154 -6.36 0.53 15.70
C LEU A 154 -6.80 1.76 14.92
N THR A 155 -7.27 2.78 15.64
CA THR A 155 -7.67 4.07 15.06
C THR A 155 -6.92 5.19 15.74
N GLU A 156 -6.39 6.11 14.96
CA GLU A 156 -5.66 7.29 15.43
C GLU A 156 -6.18 8.55 14.74
N ASP A 157 -6.13 9.69 15.44
CA ASP A 157 -6.45 10.97 14.83
C ASP A 157 -5.29 11.39 13.92
N GLY A 158 -5.55 11.51 12.61
CA GLY A 158 -4.53 11.98 11.65
C GLY A 158 -4.30 13.49 11.75
N GLU A 159 -3.08 13.92 11.39
CA GLU A 159 -2.66 15.33 11.45
C GLU A 159 -3.52 16.26 10.57
N ASP A 160 -4.06 15.74 9.47
CA ASP A 160 -4.93 16.45 8.54
C ASP A 160 -6.41 16.37 8.91
N ARG A 161 -6.72 15.92 10.13
CA ARG A 161 -8.08 15.68 10.64
C ARG A 161 -8.81 14.57 9.89
N ILE A 162 -8.12 13.77 9.09
CA ILE A 162 -8.63 12.53 8.54
C ILE A 162 -8.15 11.41 9.46
N PRO A 163 -9.07 10.66 10.10
CA PRO A 163 -8.68 9.56 10.98
C PRO A 163 -7.91 8.48 10.20
N ILE A 164 -6.90 7.92 10.85
CA ILE A 164 -6.09 6.81 10.34
C ILE A 164 -6.65 5.53 10.94
N ILE A 165 -7.00 4.57 10.08
CA ILE A 165 -7.51 3.26 10.50
C ILE A 165 -6.47 2.22 10.09
N GLN A 166 -5.78 1.66 11.05
CA GLN A 166 -4.83 0.56 10.85
C GLN A 166 -5.55 -0.75 11.13
N MET A 167 -5.40 -1.72 10.25
CA MET A 167 -6.01 -3.04 10.35
C MET A 167 -4.94 -4.09 10.08
N ASN A 168 -4.91 -5.14 10.89
CA ASN A 168 -4.14 -6.34 10.62
C ASN A 168 -5.13 -7.48 10.37
N LEU A 169 -5.08 -8.05 9.17
CA LEU A 169 -5.96 -9.12 8.75
C LEU A 169 -5.18 -10.43 8.69
N LYS A 170 -5.60 -11.42 9.47
CA LYS A 170 -5.02 -12.77 9.38
C LYS A 170 -5.58 -13.50 8.18
N LYS A 171 -4.70 -14.09 7.36
CA LYS A 171 -5.12 -14.93 6.23
C LYS A 171 -5.53 -16.30 6.75
N ARG A 172 -6.67 -16.80 6.30
CA ARG A 172 -7.13 -18.16 6.64
C ARG A 172 -6.42 -19.23 5.81
N ASP A 173 -6.36 -19.01 4.49
CA ASP A 173 -5.88 -20.02 3.54
C ASP A 173 -4.39 -19.81 3.22
N ILE A 174 -3.51 -20.13 4.18
CA ILE A 174 -2.05 -19.95 4.06
C ILE A 174 -1.41 -21.04 3.17
N ASP A 175 -2.04 -22.22 3.09
CA ASP A 175 -1.43 -23.45 2.55
C ASP A 175 -1.22 -23.44 1.02
N GLU A 176 -1.90 -22.56 0.29
CA GLU A 176 -1.84 -22.50 -1.18
C GLU A 176 -0.88 -21.42 -1.73
N GLY A 177 -0.10 -20.75 -0.88
CA GLY A 177 0.73 -19.63 -1.32
C GLY A 177 -0.12 -18.47 -1.88
N SER A 178 -1.34 -18.34 -1.34
CA SER A 178 -2.42 -17.46 -1.78
C SER A 178 -2.00 -16.00 -1.64
N LYS A 179 -1.39 -15.45 -2.68
CA LYS A 179 -1.13 -14.02 -2.79
C LYS A 179 -2.43 -13.31 -3.16
N TRP A 180 -2.85 -12.36 -2.35
CA TRP A 180 -4.02 -11.53 -2.58
C TRP A 180 -3.73 -10.46 -3.63
N GLY A 181 -2.50 -9.92 -3.65
CA GLY A 181 -2.08 -8.92 -4.63
C GLY A 181 -2.78 -7.57 -4.46
N GLY A 182 -3.38 -7.35 -3.29
CA GLY A 182 -4.20 -6.19 -2.96
C GLY A 182 -5.13 -6.50 -1.80
N PHE A 183 -5.70 -5.45 -1.20
CA PHE A 183 -6.69 -5.56 -0.14
C PHE A 183 -8.12 -5.49 -0.69
N VAL A 184 -8.41 -4.49 -1.53
CA VAL A 184 -9.76 -4.18 -2.03
C VAL A 184 -10.01 -4.88 -3.35
N LEU A 185 -11.02 -5.75 -3.39
CA LEU A 185 -11.61 -6.28 -4.64
C LEU A 185 -12.65 -5.31 -5.19
N GLN A 186 -13.56 -4.85 -4.32
CA GLN A 186 -14.63 -3.94 -4.69
C GLN A 186 -15.07 -3.09 -3.49
N VAL A 187 -15.27 -1.78 -3.70
CA VAL A 187 -15.85 -0.88 -2.70
C VAL A 187 -17.39 -0.95 -2.75
N GLY A 188 -18.00 -0.99 -1.56
CA GLY A 188 -19.45 -0.99 -1.37
C GLY A 188 -20.12 0.28 -1.92
N GLU A 189 -21.41 0.17 -2.25
CA GLU A 189 -22.19 1.24 -2.88
C GLU A 189 -22.44 2.42 -1.95
N ASP A 190 -22.73 2.15 -0.67
CA ASP A 190 -23.04 3.17 0.34
C ASP A 190 -21.78 3.77 1.00
N SER A 191 -20.61 3.55 0.41
CA SER A 191 -19.36 4.15 0.90
C SER A 191 -19.40 5.66 0.65
N ILE A 192 -19.02 6.45 1.66
CA ILE A 192 -19.13 7.93 1.66
C ILE A 192 -18.17 8.66 0.69
N LEU A 193 -17.69 7.98 -0.35
CA LEU A 193 -16.76 8.46 -1.38
C LEU A 193 -17.21 8.16 -2.81
#